data_AF-A0A958G1X2-F1
#
_entry.id   AF-A0A958G1X2-F1
#
_cell.length_a   1.000
_cell.length_b   1.000
_cell.length_c   1.000
_cell.angle_alpha   90.00
_cell.angle_beta   90.00
_cell.angle_gamma   90.00
#
_symmetry.space_group_name_H-M   'P 1'
#
loop_
_entity.id
_entity.type
_entity.pdbx_description
1 polymer ?
#
loop_
_entity_poly.entity_id
_entity_poly.type
_entity_poly.pdbx_seq_one_letter_code
_entity_poly.pdbx_strand_id
1 'polypeptide(L)'
;MSAPLFPQLRWPIDLQIEKFDKDEILVVRCPLGIAPQPLLLVPAVSPILACFDGSMSLDEIHHKFTPHGVGRPLLEELVRILDEGLFLHGPRFHAAEQAIKLGFSQRTSRPAALAGLSYALDPVKLSEQLSAYLDSASVKGSQKNLICLVAPHIDYQRGWRTYGATYANLLSDNIDLYVVVGTAHQYSRRMFHLTLKDFETPLGSLQCDREFVGSLARLYGEERSFADEILHRQEHSLELQMPFIKFLRGEAMIAPILVGSFHQMLNSGKSPEEFEEYETFASALSETISDQIRAGRSVAFVAGVDMAHVGRAFGDSGSLTAEFMQQVKDRDHEYLRAVSNQSKRSLWEHIESDVDARRICGFPTMYTIIDVLD
;
A
#
# COMPACT_ATOMS: atom_id res chain seq x y z
N MET A 1 4.36 -34.32 -10.95
CA MET A 1 2.95 -33.94 -11.14
C MET A 1 2.80 -33.51 -12.59
N SER A 2 1.72 -33.89 -13.28
CA SER A 2 1.45 -33.45 -14.65
C SER A 2 1.22 -31.93 -14.68
N ALA A 3 1.72 -31.25 -15.70
CA ALA A 3 1.47 -29.82 -15.90
C ALA A 3 -0.05 -29.53 -15.95
N PRO A 4 -0.53 -28.40 -15.39
CA PRO A 4 -1.92 -27.99 -15.51
C PRO A 4 -2.34 -27.96 -16.98
N LEU A 5 -3.48 -28.59 -17.28
CA LEU A 5 -4.02 -28.69 -18.64
C LEU A 5 -4.40 -27.32 -19.20
N PHE A 6 -4.88 -26.42 -18.34
CA PHE A 6 -5.24 -25.03 -18.64
C PHE A 6 -4.45 -24.12 -17.69
N PRO A 7 -3.23 -23.68 -18.08
CA PRO A 7 -2.41 -22.84 -17.22
C PRO A 7 -3.07 -21.48 -17.01
N GLN A 8 -3.07 -21.02 -15.76
CA GLN A 8 -3.63 -19.72 -15.37
C GLN A 8 -2.67 -19.05 -14.38
N LEU A 9 -2.21 -17.85 -14.69
CA LEU A 9 -1.48 -17.01 -13.75
C LEU A 9 -2.40 -16.63 -12.59
N ARG A 10 -1.93 -16.79 -11.35
CA ARG A 10 -2.68 -16.32 -10.18
C ARG A 10 -2.59 -14.81 -10.04
N TRP A 11 -3.56 -14.22 -9.37
CA TRP A 11 -3.58 -12.79 -9.07
C TRP A 11 -3.36 -12.57 -7.57
N PRO A 12 -2.65 -11.52 -7.12
CA PRO A 12 -1.96 -10.47 -7.89
C PRO A 12 -0.53 -10.88 -8.28
N ILE A 13 -0.08 -10.56 -9.49
CA ILE A 13 1.32 -10.68 -9.94
C ILE A 13 1.73 -9.34 -10.55
N ASP A 14 2.96 -8.91 -10.26
CA ASP A 14 3.61 -7.77 -10.93
C ASP A 14 4.59 -8.29 -11.99
N LEU A 15 4.46 -7.78 -13.21
CA LEU A 15 5.25 -8.16 -14.39
C LEU A 15 5.92 -6.92 -14.95
N GLN A 16 7.26 -6.84 -14.84
CA GLN A 16 8.02 -5.69 -15.32
C GLN A 16 9.21 -6.13 -16.14
N ILE A 17 9.50 -5.39 -17.21
CA ILE A 17 10.75 -5.55 -17.95
C ILE A 17 11.78 -4.61 -17.35
N GLU A 18 12.86 -5.17 -16.82
CA GLU A 18 13.99 -4.44 -16.25
C GLU A 18 15.21 -4.58 -17.14
N LYS A 19 16.02 -3.52 -17.20
CA LYS A 19 17.31 -3.53 -17.92
C LYS A 19 18.42 -3.86 -16.95
N PHE A 20 19.12 -4.95 -17.22
CA PHE A 20 20.34 -5.34 -16.53
C PHE A 20 21.49 -5.27 -17.54
N ASP A 21 22.34 -4.25 -17.40
CA ASP A 21 23.39 -3.90 -18.37
C ASP A 21 22.85 -3.71 -19.80
N LYS A 22 23.08 -4.69 -20.69
CA LYS A 22 22.63 -4.68 -22.10
C LYS A 22 21.42 -5.56 -22.33
N ASP A 23 21.03 -6.37 -21.36
CA ASP A 23 19.97 -7.37 -21.50
C ASP A 23 18.68 -6.88 -20.83
N GLU A 24 17.56 -7.21 -21.46
CA GLU A 24 16.22 -7.01 -20.89
C GLU A 24 15.77 -8.31 -20.23
N ILE A 25 15.24 -8.21 -19.01
CA ILE A 25 14.75 -9.35 -18.23
C ILE A 25 13.30 -9.06 -17.83
N LEU A 26 12.42 -10.03 -18.03
CA LEU A 26 11.07 -9.99 -17.48
C LEU A 26 11.12 -10.50 -16.04
N VAL A 27 10.83 -9.61 -15.10
CA VAL A 27 10.78 -9.90 -13.67
C VAL A 27 9.33 -10.12 -13.26
N VAL A 28 9.05 -11.29 -12.68
CA VAL A 28 7.73 -11.68 -12.17
C VAL A 28 7.78 -11.66 -10.64
N ARG A 29 6.98 -10.80 -10.00
CA ARG A 29 6.99 -10.60 -8.55
C ARG A 29 5.64 -10.95 -7.93
N CYS A 30 5.68 -11.36 -6.66
CA CYS A 30 4.50 -11.54 -5.83
C CYS A 30 4.41 -10.38 -4.82
N PRO A 31 3.53 -9.40 -5.02
CA PRO A 31 3.43 -8.26 -4.11
C PRO A 31 2.94 -8.64 -2.71
N LEU A 32 2.22 -9.77 -2.57
CA LEU A 32 1.81 -10.32 -1.27
C LEU A 32 2.93 -11.08 -0.54
N GLY A 33 4.08 -11.28 -1.19
CA GLY A 33 5.19 -12.07 -0.67
C GLY A 33 4.82 -13.53 -0.40
N ILE A 34 3.86 -14.09 -1.16
CA ILE A 34 3.50 -15.52 -1.13
C ILE A 34 4.57 -16.33 -1.87
N ALA A 35 4.92 -15.90 -3.07
CA ALA A 35 6.16 -16.34 -3.71
C ALA A 35 7.32 -15.51 -3.11
N PRO A 36 8.28 -16.16 -2.43
CA PRO A 36 9.32 -15.44 -1.68
C PRO A 36 10.40 -14.82 -2.55
N GLN A 37 10.55 -15.29 -3.79
CA GLN A 37 11.58 -14.85 -4.72
C GLN A 37 10.94 -14.40 -6.04
N PRO A 38 11.46 -13.32 -6.66
CA PRO A 38 11.07 -12.97 -8.01
C PRO A 38 11.52 -14.07 -8.98
N LEU A 39 10.72 -14.31 -10.01
CA LEU A 39 11.11 -15.18 -11.11
C LEU A 39 11.62 -14.32 -12.27
N LEU A 40 12.80 -14.67 -12.78
CA LEU A 40 13.44 -13.98 -13.90
C LEU A 40 13.23 -14.79 -15.17
N LEU A 41 12.59 -14.19 -16.17
CA LEU A 41 12.26 -14.80 -17.44
C LEU A 41 12.83 -13.94 -18.58
N VAL A 42 13.01 -14.55 -19.74
CA VAL A 42 13.35 -13.79 -20.95
C VAL A 42 12.11 -13.04 -21.46
N PRO A 43 12.21 -11.77 -21.88
CA PRO A 43 11.04 -11.00 -22.34
C PRO A 43 10.25 -11.64 -23.48
N ALA A 44 10.89 -12.50 -24.27
CA ALA A 44 10.28 -13.26 -25.37
C ALA A 44 9.14 -14.19 -24.92
N VAL A 45 9.04 -14.57 -23.63
CA VAL A 45 7.92 -15.38 -23.15
C VAL A 45 6.66 -14.58 -22.83
N SER A 46 6.70 -13.25 -22.81
CA SER A 46 5.55 -12.39 -22.45
C SER A 46 4.27 -12.70 -23.25
N PRO A 47 4.30 -12.91 -24.59
CA PRO A 47 3.10 -13.27 -25.33
C PRO A 47 2.52 -14.65 -24.95
N ILE A 48 3.37 -15.58 -24.50
CA ILE A 48 2.94 -16.90 -24.02
C ILE A 48 2.24 -16.74 -22.67
N LEU A 49 2.84 -15.98 -21.75
CA LEU A 49 2.25 -15.67 -20.44
C LEU A 49 0.90 -14.97 -20.56
N ALA A 50 0.72 -14.11 -21.56
CA ALA A 50 -0.56 -13.46 -21.84
C ALA A 50 -1.67 -14.47 -22.22
N CYS A 51 -1.33 -15.70 -22.61
CA CYS A 51 -2.29 -16.78 -22.85
C CYS A 51 -2.55 -17.64 -21.60
N PHE A 52 -1.86 -17.39 -20.48
CA PHE A 52 -2.04 -18.14 -19.22
C PHE A 52 -3.15 -17.49 -18.40
N ASP A 53 -4.35 -17.39 -18.96
CA ASP A 53 -5.55 -16.86 -18.31
C ASP A 53 -6.55 -17.96 -17.91
N GLY A 54 -6.22 -19.22 -18.22
CA GLY A 54 -7.06 -20.41 -18.00
C GLY A 54 -8.08 -20.68 -19.12
N SER A 55 -8.13 -19.87 -20.17
CA SER A 55 -9.06 -20.05 -21.30
C SER A 55 -8.55 -21.03 -22.35
N MET A 56 -7.24 -21.17 -22.51
CA MET A 56 -6.59 -22.05 -23.48
C MET A 56 -5.91 -23.23 -22.78
N SER A 57 -6.03 -24.41 -23.39
CA SER A 57 -5.25 -25.58 -23.01
C SER A 57 -3.79 -25.45 -23.43
N LEU A 58 -2.91 -26.22 -22.77
CA LEU A 58 -1.50 -26.27 -23.12
C LEU A 58 -1.25 -26.69 -24.58
N ASP A 59 -2.12 -27.56 -25.13
CA ASP A 59 -2.08 -28.00 -26.52
C ASP A 59 -2.42 -26.86 -27.50
N GLU A 60 -3.44 -26.07 -27.18
CA GLU A 60 -3.85 -24.91 -27.99
C GLU A 60 -2.78 -23.82 -27.97
N ILE A 61 -2.19 -23.54 -26.79
CA ILE A 61 -1.07 -22.59 -26.66
C ILE A 61 0.13 -23.08 -27.47
N HIS A 62 0.49 -24.36 -27.37
CA HIS A 62 1.57 -24.95 -28.17
C HIS A 62 1.30 -24.83 -29.67
N HIS A 63 0.09 -25.14 -30.14
CA HIS A 63 -0.28 -24.99 -31.54
C HIS A 63 -0.13 -23.53 -32.03
N LYS A 64 -0.56 -22.57 -31.21
CA LYS A 64 -0.46 -21.12 -31.50
C LYS A 64 0.98 -20.64 -31.65
N PHE A 65 1.91 -21.16 -30.84
CA PHE A 65 3.31 -20.71 -30.83
C PHE A 65 4.30 -21.62 -31.58
N THR A 66 3.86 -22.79 -32.07
CA THR A 66 4.66 -23.65 -32.97
C THR A 66 5.25 -22.89 -34.18
N PRO A 67 4.49 -22.03 -34.89
CA PRO A 67 5.04 -21.25 -36.01
C PRO A 67 6.16 -20.28 -35.62
N HIS A 68 6.25 -19.93 -34.33
CA HIS A 68 7.28 -19.07 -33.77
C HIS A 68 8.46 -19.85 -33.17
N GLY A 69 8.53 -21.17 -33.39
CA GLY A 69 9.63 -22.03 -32.94
C GLY A 69 9.54 -22.47 -31.48
N VAL A 70 8.40 -22.26 -30.81
CA VAL A 70 8.19 -22.71 -29.42
C VAL A 70 7.85 -24.19 -29.40
N GLY A 71 8.79 -25.01 -28.95
CA GLY A 71 8.57 -26.45 -28.76
C GLY A 71 7.81 -26.78 -27.48
N ARG A 72 7.05 -27.89 -27.50
CA ARG A 72 6.31 -28.43 -26.34
C ARG A 72 7.15 -28.51 -25.05
N PRO A 73 8.41 -28.99 -25.05
CA PRO A 73 9.20 -29.08 -23.81
C PRO A 73 9.47 -27.71 -23.15
N LEU A 74 9.66 -26.65 -23.95
CA LEU A 74 9.87 -25.30 -23.42
C LEU A 74 8.61 -24.80 -22.71
N LEU A 75 7.44 -25.06 -23.29
CA LEU A 75 6.16 -24.64 -22.73
C LEU A 75 5.84 -25.40 -21.44
N GLU A 76 6.07 -26.70 -21.40
CA GLU A 76 5.91 -27.53 -20.19
C GLU A 76 6.87 -27.08 -19.08
N GLU A 77 8.12 -26.76 -19.43
CA GLU A 77 9.10 -26.24 -18.49
C GLU A 77 8.70 -24.87 -17.93
N LEU A 78 8.21 -23.97 -18.78
CA LEU A 78 7.70 -22.66 -18.34
C LEU A 78 6.55 -22.82 -17.33
N VAL A 79 5.60 -23.70 -17.63
CA VAL A 79 4.49 -24.02 -16.71
C VAL A 79 5.00 -24.61 -15.40
N ARG A 80 5.97 -25.53 -15.46
CA ARG A 80 6.57 -26.16 -14.28
C ARG A 80 7.24 -25.11 -13.38
N ILE A 81 8.07 -24.24 -13.96
CA ILE A 81 8.78 -23.18 -13.22
C ILE A 81 7.78 -22.20 -12.58
N LEU A 82 6.72 -21.81 -13.29
CA LEU A 82 5.71 -20.91 -12.74
C LEU A 82 4.89 -21.56 -11.62
N ASP A 83 4.52 -22.84 -11.75
CA ASP A 83 3.81 -23.57 -10.69
C ASP A 83 4.69 -23.76 -9.44
N GLU A 84 5.93 -24.21 -9.61
CA GLU A 84 6.90 -24.34 -8.52
C GLU A 84 7.22 -23.00 -7.85
N GLY A 85 7.26 -21.92 -8.64
CA GLY A 85 7.40 -20.55 -8.16
C GLY A 85 6.13 -19.94 -7.56
N LEU A 86 5.02 -20.68 -7.47
CA LEU A 86 3.73 -20.22 -6.92
C LEU A 86 3.12 -19.05 -7.72
N PHE A 87 3.38 -18.97 -9.02
CA PHE A 87 2.82 -17.96 -9.94
C PHE A 87 1.62 -18.47 -10.74
N LEU A 88 1.33 -19.78 -10.71
CA LEU A 88 0.09 -20.32 -11.28
C LEU A 88 -1.00 -20.50 -10.23
N HIS A 89 -2.24 -20.31 -10.64
CA HIS A 89 -3.41 -20.67 -9.87
C HIS A 89 -3.52 -22.20 -9.84
N GLY A 90 -3.54 -22.77 -8.63
CA GLY A 90 -3.61 -24.21 -8.46
C GLY A 90 -3.43 -24.64 -7.00
N PRO A 91 -3.51 -25.95 -6.73
CA PRO A 91 -3.44 -26.48 -5.36
C PRO A 91 -2.17 -26.08 -4.59
N ARG A 92 -1.04 -25.97 -5.29
CA ARG A 92 0.25 -25.60 -4.69
C ARG A 92 0.25 -24.15 -4.19
N PHE A 93 -0.20 -23.22 -5.03
CA PHE A 93 -0.38 -21.82 -4.65
C PHE A 93 -1.39 -21.67 -3.51
N HIS A 94 -2.55 -22.31 -3.59
CA HIS A 94 -3.59 -22.22 -2.55
C HIS A 94 -3.10 -22.74 -1.20
N ALA A 95 -2.39 -23.85 -1.18
CA ALA A 95 -1.79 -24.37 0.05
C ALA A 95 -0.76 -23.39 0.64
N ALA A 96 0.09 -22.78 -0.21
CA ALA A 96 1.07 -21.79 0.24
C ALA A 96 0.42 -20.50 0.74
N GLU A 97 -0.60 -20.00 0.04
CA GLU A 97 -1.37 -18.82 0.45
C GLU A 97 -2.04 -19.05 1.81
N GLN A 98 -2.73 -20.18 1.99
CA GLN A 98 -3.37 -20.53 3.26
C GLN A 98 -2.36 -20.64 4.39
N ALA A 99 -1.22 -21.28 4.16
CA ALA A 99 -0.15 -21.41 5.16
C ALA A 99 0.39 -20.03 5.58
N ILE A 100 0.57 -19.10 4.64
CA ILE A 100 1.06 -17.74 4.93
C ILE A 100 -0.01 -16.91 5.64
N LYS A 101 -1.28 -16.97 5.20
CA LYS A 101 -2.40 -16.29 5.87
C LYS A 101 -2.52 -16.75 7.32
N LEU A 102 -2.51 -18.06 7.56
CA LEU A 102 -2.56 -18.64 8.90
C LEU A 102 -1.32 -18.29 9.73
N GLY A 103 -0.13 -18.36 9.14
CA GLY A 103 1.11 -18.02 9.82
C GLY A 103 1.18 -16.54 10.21
N PHE A 104 0.59 -15.64 9.41
CA PHE A 104 0.51 -14.22 9.74
C PHE A 104 -0.57 -13.94 10.79
N SER A 105 -1.76 -14.54 10.69
CA SER A 105 -2.84 -14.32 11.65
C SER A 105 -2.46 -14.73 13.07
N GLN A 106 -1.63 -15.78 13.22
CA GLN A 106 -1.11 -16.25 14.50
C GLN A 106 -0.04 -15.35 15.14
N ARG A 107 0.52 -14.37 14.39
CA ARG A 107 1.50 -13.43 14.94
C ARG A 107 0.82 -12.33 15.74
N THR A 108 1.46 -11.92 16.82
CA THR A 108 1.10 -10.73 17.62
C THR A 108 1.77 -9.45 17.10
N SER A 109 2.76 -9.57 16.21
CA SER A 109 3.49 -8.46 15.60
C SER A 109 3.65 -8.65 14.09
N ARG A 110 3.71 -7.52 13.38
CA ARG A 110 4.02 -7.41 11.97
C ARG A 110 5.53 -7.10 11.82
N PRO A 111 6.33 -8.00 11.24
CA PRO A 111 7.73 -7.73 10.94
C PRO A 111 7.91 -6.55 9.99
N ALA A 112 9.04 -5.86 10.11
CA ALA A 112 9.49 -4.86 9.14
C ALA A 112 9.82 -5.52 7.80
N ALA A 113 8.98 -5.35 6.77
CA ALA A 113 9.17 -5.93 5.45
C ALA A 113 10.19 -5.15 4.59
N LEU A 114 10.41 -3.88 4.90
CA LEU A 114 11.25 -2.94 4.14
C LEU A 114 12.59 -2.65 4.83
N ALA A 115 12.84 -3.22 6.01
CA ALA A 115 14.13 -3.10 6.68
C ALA A 115 15.25 -3.74 5.84
N GLY A 116 16.30 -2.98 5.55
CA GLY A 116 17.37 -3.35 4.63
C GLY A 116 17.06 -3.12 3.15
N LEU A 117 15.83 -2.72 2.81
CA LEU A 117 15.40 -2.38 1.45
C LEU A 117 15.24 -0.86 1.31
N SER A 118 14.23 -0.28 1.97
CA SER A 118 13.96 1.17 1.90
C SER A 118 14.71 1.95 2.97
N TYR A 119 14.99 1.34 4.12
CA TYR A 119 15.67 1.98 5.24
C TYR A 119 16.65 1.00 5.90
N ALA A 120 17.62 1.52 6.66
CA ALA A 120 18.69 0.71 7.22
C ALA A 120 18.16 -0.37 8.19
N LEU A 121 18.65 -1.60 8.05
CA LEU A 121 18.36 -2.71 8.98
C LEU A 121 19.08 -2.53 10.33
N ASP A 122 20.22 -1.84 10.34
CA ASP A 122 20.98 -1.58 11.56
C ASP A 122 20.36 -0.38 12.31
N PRO A 123 20.07 -0.52 13.62
CA PRO A 123 19.39 0.53 14.40
C PRO A 123 20.18 1.83 14.51
N VAL A 124 21.51 1.76 14.58
CA VAL A 124 22.38 2.94 14.68
C VAL A 124 22.35 3.69 13.35
N LYS A 125 22.55 2.99 12.24
CA LYS A 125 22.47 3.57 10.89
C LYS A 125 21.08 4.13 10.59
N LEU A 126 20.01 3.46 11.04
CA LEU A 126 18.65 3.95 10.85
C LEU A 126 18.43 5.25 11.64
N SER A 127 18.90 5.32 12.88
CA SER A 127 18.83 6.54 13.69
C SER A 127 19.58 7.70 13.04
N GLU A 128 20.80 7.46 12.54
CA GLU A 128 21.60 8.45 11.80
C GLU A 128 20.88 8.90 10.51
N GLN A 129 20.31 7.94 9.76
CA GLN A 129 19.55 8.20 8.54
C GLN A 129 18.35 9.10 8.82
N LEU A 130 17.52 8.78 9.82
CA LEU A 130 16.35 9.56 10.19
C LEU A 130 16.73 10.95 10.73
N SER A 131 17.78 11.04 11.55
CA SER A 131 18.29 12.34 12.02
C SER A 131 18.71 13.23 10.86
N ALA A 132 19.47 12.70 9.89
CA ALA A 132 19.90 13.45 8.72
C ALA A 132 18.71 13.95 7.87
N TYR A 133 17.64 13.15 7.78
CA TYR A 133 16.42 13.57 7.07
C TYR A 133 15.74 14.72 7.81
N LEU A 134 15.56 14.61 9.13
CA LEU A 134 14.98 15.68 9.95
C LEU A 134 15.81 16.96 9.92
N ASP A 135 17.14 16.85 9.89
CA ASP A 135 18.06 17.99 9.81
C ASP A 135 18.02 18.74 8.48
N SER A 136 17.48 18.10 7.43
CA SER A 136 17.25 18.78 6.14
C SER A 136 16.04 19.71 6.13
N ALA A 137 15.17 19.62 7.14
CA ALA A 137 14.01 20.49 7.27
C ALA A 137 14.43 21.92 7.61
N SER A 138 13.96 22.89 6.82
CA SER A 138 14.22 24.32 7.04
C SER A 138 13.49 24.89 8.26
N VAL A 139 12.37 24.26 8.67
CA VAL A 139 11.55 24.65 9.80
C VAL A 139 11.21 23.40 10.62
N LYS A 140 11.41 23.47 11.94
CA LYS A 140 11.14 22.37 12.88
C LYS A 140 10.15 22.82 13.95
N GLY A 141 9.20 21.96 14.30
CA GLY A 141 8.25 22.16 15.40
C GLY A 141 7.42 23.46 15.33
N SER A 142 7.07 23.91 14.12
CA SER A 142 6.35 25.18 13.94
C SER A 142 4.86 25.09 14.24
N GLN A 143 4.30 23.88 14.27
CA GLN A 143 2.89 23.62 14.54
C GLN A 143 2.73 23.06 15.96
N LYS A 144 1.70 23.52 16.67
CA LYS A 144 1.23 22.93 17.93
C LYS A 144 -0.17 22.40 17.73
N ASN A 145 -0.57 21.41 18.51
CA ASN A 145 -1.87 20.75 18.39
C ASN A 145 -2.05 20.07 17.03
N LEU A 146 -1.04 19.32 16.59
CA LEU A 146 -1.09 18.53 15.37
C LEU A 146 -2.29 17.58 15.37
N ILE A 147 -3.19 17.77 14.41
CA ILE A 147 -4.37 16.91 14.20
C ILE A 147 -4.04 15.80 13.20
N CYS A 148 -3.34 16.13 12.12
CA CYS A 148 -2.99 15.19 11.06
C CYS A 148 -1.64 15.55 10.43
N LEU A 149 -0.81 14.53 10.23
CA LEU A 149 0.44 14.61 9.50
C LEU A 149 0.30 13.84 8.19
N VAL A 150 0.51 14.52 7.06
CA VAL A 150 0.44 13.91 5.72
C VAL A 150 1.86 13.73 5.20
N ALA A 151 2.31 12.48 5.14
CA ALA A 151 3.65 12.10 4.70
C ALA A 151 3.57 11.20 3.47
N PRO A 152 4.57 11.25 2.57
CA PRO A 152 4.64 10.30 1.47
C PRO A 152 4.78 8.87 1.99
N HIS A 153 4.50 7.91 1.12
CA HIS A 153 4.90 6.51 1.30
C HIS A 153 5.79 6.01 0.17
N ILE A 154 6.37 6.90 -0.61
CA ILE A 154 7.45 6.53 -1.54
C ILE A 154 8.70 6.07 -0.78
N ASP A 155 9.51 5.24 -1.42
CA ASP A 155 10.82 4.82 -0.91
C ASP A 155 11.65 6.00 -0.36
N TYR A 156 12.28 5.81 0.80
CA TYR A 156 13.01 6.87 1.49
C TYR A 156 14.08 7.52 0.63
N GLN A 157 14.78 6.76 -0.23
CA GLN A 157 15.83 7.34 -1.08
C GLN A 157 15.28 8.40 -2.05
N ARG A 158 13.99 8.27 -2.42
CA ARG A 158 13.29 9.22 -3.29
C ARG A 158 12.63 10.35 -2.49
N GLY A 159 12.05 10.03 -1.34
CA GLY A 159 11.20 10.95 -0.57
C GLY A 159 11.88 11.64 0.63
N TRP A 160 13.14 11.36 0.94
CA TRP A 160 13.76 11.69 2.24
C TRP A 160 13.61 13.14 2.69
N ARG A 161 13.71 14.11 1.78
CA ARG A 161 13.53 15.54 2.11
C ARG A 161 12.11 15.86 2.56
N THR A 162 11.12 15.27 1.89
CA THR A 162 9.71 15.44 2.23
C THR A 162 9.41 14.79 3.56
N TYR A 163 9.87 13.56 3.80
CA TYR A 163 9.74 12.92 5.12
C TYR A 163 10.36 13.78 6.22
N GLY A 164 11.60 14.24 6.02
CA GLY A 164 12.30 15.11 6.97
C GLY A 164 11.52 16.38 7.30
N ALA A 165 11.05 17.09 6.27
CA ALA A 165 10.26 18.32 6.43
C ALA A 165 8.92 18.06 7.15
N THR A 166 8.23 16.96 6.82
CA THR A 166 6.96 16.62 7.44
C THR A 166 7.13 16.21 8.91
N TYR A 167 7.98 15.23 9.20
CA TYR A 167 8.16 14.69 10.56
C TYR A 167 8.90 15.63 11.51
N ALA A 168 9.63 16.63 11.01
CA ALA A 168 10.16 17.71 11.84
C ALA A 168 9.06 18.50 12.58
N ASN A 169 7.82 18.48 12.11
CA ASN A 169 6.69 19.09 12.82
C ASN A 169 6.20 18.25 14.00
N LEU A 170 6.54 16.96 14.08
CA LEU A 170 6.15 16.13 15.20
C LEU A 170 6.91 16.50 16.48
N LEU A 171 8.08 17.15 16.38
CA LEU A 171 8.97 17.46 17.50
C LEU A 171 8.32 18.30 18.62
N SER A 172 7.33 19.13 18.28
CA SER A 172 6.68 20.08 19.19
C SER A 172 5.53 19.49 20.02
N ASP A 173 4.93 18.38 19.59
CA ASP A 173 3.72 17.82 20.23
C ASP A 173 3.99 16.44 20.85
N ASN A 174 3.43 16.20 22.03
CA ASN A 174 3.40 14.89 22.67
C ASN A 174 2.01 14.28 22.48
N ILE A 175 1.91 13.32 21.55
CA ILE A 175 0.66 12.65 21.19
C ILE A 175 0.67 11.24 21.81
N ASP A 176 -0.42 10.86 22.47
CA ASP A 176 -0.57 9.56 23.13
C ASP A 176 -0.91 8.43 22.14
N LEU A 177 -1.67 8.75 21.09
CA LEU A 177 -2.12 7.80 20.07
C LEU A 177 -2.00 8.36 18.66
N TYR A 178 -1.26 7.66 17.81
CA TYR A 178 -1.23 7.92 16.37
C TYR A 178 -2.18 6.99 15.62
N VAL A 179 -3.24 7.52 15.01
CA VAL A 179 -4.06 6.77 14.05
C VAL A 179 -3.33 6.81 12.70
N VAL A 180 -2.62 5.73 12.38
CA VAL A 180 -1.78 5.66 11.17
C VAL A 180 -2.63 5.05 10.06
N VAL A 181 -2.92 5.84 9.03
CA VAL A 181 -3.79 5.45 7.93
C VAL A 181 -2.97 5.37 6.65
N GLY A 182 -3.01 4.19 6.02
CA GLY A 182 -2.31 3.91 4.78
C GLY A 182 -3.25 3.40 3.70
N THR A 183 -2.79 3.43 2.46
CA THR A 183 -3.51 2.83 1.33
C THR A 183 -3.27 1.32 1.29
N ALA A 184 -4.32 0.52 1.12
CA ALA A 184 -4.21 -0.88 0.72
C ALA A 184 -3.95 -0.94 -0.79
N HIS A 185 -2.71 -1.20 -1.20
CA HIS A 185 -2.35 -1.32 -2.62
C HIS A 185 -2.81 -2.63 -3.26
N GLN A 186 -3.12 -3.62 -2.43
CA GLN A 186 -3.61 -4.91 -2.86
C GLN A 186 -5.14 -4.90 -2.85
N TYR A 187 -5.76 -5.44 -3.91
CA TYR A 187 -7.21 -5.47 -4.00
C TYR A 187 -7.83 -6.32 -2.88
N SER A 188 -8.98 -5.83 -2.44
CA SER A 188 -9.84 -6.40 -1.44
C SER A 188 -11.30 -6.11 -1.81
N ARG A 189 -12.22 -6.93 -1.31
CA ARG A 189 -13.66 -6.64 -1.40
C ARG A 189 -14.13 -5.67 -0.33
N ARG A 190 -13.36 -5.50 0.74
CA ARG A 190 -13.64 -4.57 1.85
C ARG A 190 -12.88 -3.27 1.65
N MET A 191 -13.42 -2.21 2.22
CA MET A 191 -12.90 -0.86 2.14
C MET A 191 -11.89 -0.57 3.24
N PHE A 192 -12.02 -1.21 4.40
CA PHE A 192 -11.19 -0.93 5.57
C PHE A 192 -10.65 -2.20 6.20
N HIS A 193 -9.38 -2.15 6.61
CA HIS A 193 -8.68 -3.30 7.16
C HIS A 193 -7.93 -2.90 8.43
N LEU A 194 -8.29 -3.55 9.53
CA LEU A 194 -7.70 -3.33 10.84
C LEU A 194 -6.71 -4.47 11.18
N THR A 195 -5.83 -4.20 12.13
CA THR A 195 -4.99 -5.23 12.74
C THR A 195 -4.69 -4.90 14.20
N LEU A 196 -4.64 -5.94 15.05
CA LEU A 196 -4.24 -5.82 16.46
C LEU A 196 -2.74 -6.04 16.67
N LYS A 197 -1.97 -6.16 15.58
CA LYS A 197 -0.54 -6.49 15.63
C LYS A 197 0.30 -5.25 15.91
N ASP A 198 1.32 -5.43 16.75
CA ASP A 198 2.38 -4.44 16.94
C ASP A 198 3.21 -4.32 15.66
N PHE A 199 3.82 -3.17 15.38
CA PHE A 199 4.65 -2.97 14.18
C PHE A 199 6.12 -2.98 14.57
N GLU A 200 6.87 -3.95 14.09
CA GLU A 200 8.32 -4.04 14.32
C GLU A 200 9.06 -3.03 13.45
N THR A 201 10.09 -2.41 14.02
CA THR A 201 11.09 -1.63 13.29
C THR A 201 12.48 -2.01 13.81
N PRO A 202 13.57 -1.70 13.09
CA PRO A 202 14.91 -1.89 13.63
C PRO A 202 15.17 -1.12 14.94
N LEU A 203 14.43 -0.03 15.19
CA LEU A 203 14.52 0.75 16.43
C LEU A 203 13.67 0.15 17.58
N GLY A 204 13.05 -1.01 17.36
CA GLY A 204 12.10 -1.65 18.27
C GLY A 204 10.65 -1.51 17.82
N SER A 205 9.75 -2.21 18.51
CA SER A 205 8.34 -2.26 18.13
C SER A 205 7.55 -1.04 18.58
N LEU A 206 6.59 -0.64 17.75
CA LEU A 206 5.47 0.24 18.11
C LEU A 206 4.28 -0.61 18.52
N GLN A 207 3.70 -0.29 19.68
CA GLN A 207 2.59 -1.05 20.23
C GLN A 207 1.27 -0.61 19.58
N CYS A 208 0.48 -1.60 19.16
CA CYS A 208 -0.88 -1.33 18.69
C CYS A 208 -1.79 -1.04 19.89
N ASP A 209 -2.58 0.03 19.80
CA ASP A 209 -3.64 0.32 20.75
C ASP A 209 -4.81 -0.64 20.52
N ARG A 210 -4.69 -1.82 21.12
CA ARG A 210 -5.67 -2.90 20.96
C ARG A 210 -7.04 -2.55 21.50
N GLU A 211 -7.12 -1.65 22.49
CA GLU A 211 -8.39 -1.18 23.03
C GLU A 211 -9.09 -0.29 22.00
N PHE A 212 -8.38 0.70 21.45
CA PHE A 212 -8.88 1.56 20.39
C PHE A 212 -9.32 0.75 19.16
N VAL A 213 -8.43 -0.09 18.63
CA VAL A 213 -8.73 -0.89 17.43
C VAL A 213 -9.85 -1.90 17.70
N GLY A 214 -9.90 -2.48 18.89
CA GLY A 214 -10.97 -3.37 19.29
C GLY A 214 -12.34 -2.67 19.40
N SER A 215 -12.38 -1.45 19.93
CA SER A 215 -13.61 -0.63 19.98
C SER A 215 -14.08 -0.26 18.58
N LEU A 216 -13.16 0.20 17.73
CA LEU A 216 -13.45 0.47 16.32
C LEU A 216 -13.99 -0.78 15.61
N ALA A 217 -13.35 -1.93 15.80
CA ALA A 217 -13.76 -3.19 15.19
C ALA A 217 -15.14 -3.67 15.67
N ARG A 218 -15.53 -3.40 16.92
CA ARG A 218 -16.88 -3.74 17.42
C ARG A 218 -17.97 -2.88 16.79
N LEU A 219 -17.72 -1.58 16.63
CA LEU A 219 -18.66 -0.64 16.01
C LEU A 219 -18.74 -0.84 14.49
N TYR A 220 -17.59 -1.04 13.84
CA TYR A 220 -17.52 -1.32 12.42
C TYR A 220 -17.98 -2.74 12.09
N GLY A 221 -17.65 -3.75 12.89
CA GLY A 221 -17.97 -5.16 12.66
C GLY A 221 -16.70 -6.02 12.59
N GLU A 222 -16.55 -6.94 13.54
CA GLU A 222 -15.29 -7.67 13.76
C GLU A 222 -14.88 -8.54 12.57
N GLU A 223 -15.83 -9.24 11.95
CA GLU A 223 -15.54 -10.11 10.80
C GLU A 223 -14.95 -9.31 9.62
N ARG A 224 -15.60 -8.21 9.24
CA ARG A 224 -15.12 -7.37 8.12
C ARG A 224 -13.83 -6.63 8.44
N SER A 225 -13.63 -6.26 9.70
CA SER A 225 -12.41 -5.58 10.17
C SER A 225 -11.14 -6.38 9.90
N PHE A 226 -11.19 -7.71 10.08
CA PHE A 226 -10.02 -8.58 10.06
C PHE A 226 -10.01 -9.60 8.90
N ALA A 227 -11.02 -9.60 8.02
CA ALA A 227 -11.17 -10.56 6.93
C ALA A 227 -9.92 -10.70 6.05
N ASP A 228 -9.28 -9.57 5.73
CA ASP A 228 -8.08 -9.50 4.90
C ASP A 228 -6.89 -8.90 5.68
N GLU A 229 -6.72 -9.26 6.97
CA GLU A 229 -5.60 -8.79 7.81
C GLU A 229 -4.23 -9.00 7.12
N ILE A 230 -4.12 -10.04 6.27
CA ILE A 230 -2.91 -10.33 5.49
C ILE A 230 -2.40 -9.16 4.63
N LEU A 231 -3.27 -8.24 4.22
CA LEU A 231 -2.89 -7.06 3.44
C LEU A 231 -1.85 -6.22 4.19
N HIS A 232 -1.92 -6.17 5.53
CA HIS A 232 -0.93 -5.49 6.35
C HIS A 232 0.47 -6.05 6.17
N ARG A 233 0.65 -7.35 5.93
CA ARG A 233 1.94 -8.06 6.00
C ARG A 233 3.06 -7.45 5.16
N GLN A 234 2.73 -6.95 3.97
CA GLN A 234 3.71 -6.38 3.02
C GLN A 234 3.37 -4.94 2.65
N GLU A 235 2.32 -4.35 3.24
CA GLU A 235 1.90 -3.00 2.90
C GLU A 235 2.89 -1.97 3.42
N HIS A 236 3.37 -1.13 2.51
CA HIS A 236 4.45 -0.18 2.74
C HIS A 236 3.92 1.20 3.16
N SER A 237 2.67 1.52 2.81
CA SER A 237 2.05 2.82 3.13
C SER A 237 2.06 3.13 4.62
N LEU A 238 1.79 2.12 5.46
CA LEU A 238 1.93 2.20 6.91
C LEU A 238 3.38 2.07 7.37
N GLU A 239 4.11 1.07 6.85
CA GLU A 239 5.44 0.73 7.37
C GLU A 239 6.42 1.89 7.29
N LEU A 240 6.40 2.65 6.20
CA LEU A 240 7.33 3.77 6.01
C LEU A 240 7.09 4.94 6.97
N GLN A 241 5.98 4.94 7.71
CA GLN A 241 5.71 5.91 8.76
C GLN A 241 6.30 5.47 10.12
N MET A 242 6.40 4.16 10.35
CA MET A 242 6.72 3.57 11.65
C MET A 242 8.13 3.92 12.16
N PRO A 243 9.22 3.89 11.35
CA PRO A 243 10.54 4.29 11.83
C PRO A 243 10.58 5.72 12.39
N PHE A 244 9.90 6.67 11.72
CA PHE A 244 9.84 8.05 12.19
C PHE A 244 9.06 8.20 13.49
N ILE A 245 7.89 7.57 13.60
CA ILE A 245 7.10 7.58 14.83
C ILE A 245 7.92 6.96 15.97
N LYS A 246 8.55 5.80 15.76
CA LYS A 246 9.38 5.14 16.78
C LYS A 246 10.58 5.98 17.20
N PHE A 247 11.26 6.60 16.24
CA PHE A 247 12.43 7.43 16.51
C PHE A 247 12.10 8.68 17.32
N LEU A 248 10.98 9.35 16.98
CA LEU A 248 10.59 10.61 17.61
C LEU A 248 9.77 10.40 18.88
N ARG A 249 8.97 9.33 18.95
CA ARG A 249 7.92 9.10 19.92
C ARG A 249 7.89 7.63 20.33
N GLY A 250 9.01 7.16 20.88
CA GLY A 250 9.25 5.73 21.14
C GLY A 250 8.22 5.00 22.01
N GLU A 251 7.49 5.73 22.86
CA GLU A 251 6.45 5.21 23.76
C GLU A 251 5.02 5.42 23.24
N ALA A 252 4.85 6.05 22.07
CA ALA A 252 3.51 6.31 21.54
C ALA A 252 2.86 5.01 21.04
N MET A 253 1.54 4.93 21.24
CA MET A 253 0.72 3.85 20.71
C MET A 253 0.30 4.18 19.27
N ILE A 254 0.04 3.14 18.47
CA ILE A 254 -0.47 3.29 17.11
C ILE A 254 -1.81 2.57 16.91
N ALA A 255 -2.67 3.10 16.05
CA ALA A 255 -3.84 2.42 15.51
C ALA A 255 -3.69 2.32 13.98
N PRO A 256 -3.16 1.20 13.44
CA PRO A 256 -2.91 1.03 12.02
C PRO A 256 -4.20 0.67 11.26
N ILE A 257 -4.50 1.43 10.21
CA ILE A 257 -5.69 1.28 9.37
C ILE A 257 -5.25 1.30 7.90
N LEU A 258 -5.69 0.30 7.12
CA LEU A 258 -5.58 0.38 5.67
C LEU A 258 -6.91 0.70 5.03
N VAL A 259 -6.89 1.61 4.08
CA VAL A 259 -8.04 2.04 3.28
C VAL A 259 -7.87 1.54 1.84
N GLY A 260 -8.85 0.80 1.36
CA GLY A 260 -8.95 0.30 0.00
C GLY A 260 -9.29 1.38 -1.01
N SER A 261 -9.31 0.99 -2.29
CA SER A 261 -9.62 1.91 -3.39
C SER A 261 -11.09 2.32 -3.41
N PHE A 262 -11.36 3.61 -3.66
CA PHE A 262 -12.71 4.13 -3.91
C PHE A 262 -13.11 4.06 -5.39
N HIS A 263 -12.37 3.32 -6.22
CA HIS A 263 -12.63 3.23 -7.67
C HIS A 263 -14.07 2.76 -7.98
N GLN A 264 -14.64 1.86 -7.19
CA GLN A 264 -16.04 1.44 -7.35
C GLN A 264 -17.02 2.61 -7.13
N MET A 265 -16.74 3.48 -6.17
CA MET A 265 -17.58 4.63 -5.84
C MET A 265 -17.56 5.64 -6.98
N LEU A 266 -16.36 5.99 -7.45
CA LEU A 266 -16.15 6.85 -8.62
C LEU A 266 -16.87 6.30 -9.86
N ASN A 267 -16.74 5.01 -10.15
CA ASN A 267 -17.41 4.38 -11.30
C ASN A 267 -18.95 4.39 -11.20
N SER A 268 -19.48 4.38 -9.97
CA SER A 268 -20.93 4.42 -9.74
C SER A 268 -21.51 5.83 -9.72
N GLY A 269 -20.66 6.87 -9.66
CA GLY A 269 -21.08 8.27 -9.48
C GLY A 269 -21.72 8.55 -8.13
N LYS A 270 -21.50 7.68 -7.13
CA LYS A 270 -22.03 7.82 -5.77
C LYS A 270 -20.93 8.28 -4.84
N SER A 271 -21.27 9.14 -3.90
CA SER A 271 -20.32 9.57 -2.86
C SER A 271 -20.03 8.41 -1.89
N PRO A 272 -18.89 8.43 -1.18
CA PRO A 272 -18.54 7.38 -0.23
C PRO A 272 -19.62 7.17 0.84
N GLU A 273 -20.26 8.24 1.31
CA GLU A 273 -21.31 8.20 2.34
C GLU A 273 -22.59 7.45 1.88
N GLU A 274 -22.77 7.22 0.58
CA GLU A 274 -23.87 6.40 0.06
C GLU A 274 -23.61 4.88 0.19
N PHE A 275 -22.43 4.47 0.63
CA PHE A 275 -22.07 3.08 0.87
C PHE A 275 -22.13 2.76 2.36
N GLU A 276 -22.94 1.76 2.74
CA GLU A 276 -23.11 1.33 4.15
C GLU A 276 -21.76 1.02 4.81
N GLU A 277 -20.87 0.30 4.13
CA GLU A 277 -19.58 -0.08 4.70
C GLU A 277 -18.70 1.15 5.01
N TYR A 278 -18.79 2.21 4.18
CA TYR A 278 -18.06 3.45 4.41
C TYR A 278 -18.65 4.26 5.55
N GLU A 279 -19.97 4.51 5.50
CA GLU A 279 -20.64 5.29 6.55
C GLU A 279 -20.38 4.66 7.92
N THR A 280 -20.57 3.33 8.03
CA THR A 280 -20.44 2.67 9.34
C THR A 280 -19.00 2.71 9.84
N PHE A 281 -18.01 2.66 8.95
CA PHE A 281 -16.61 2.81 9.34
C PHE A 281 -16.30 4.24 9.80
N ALA A 282 -16.71 5.26 9.03
CA ALA A 282 -16.46 6.66 9.35
C ALA A 282 -17.10 7.05 10.69
N SER A 283 -18.36 6.67 10.90
CA SER A 283 -19.09 6.86 12.15
C SER A 283 -18.40 6.14 13.32
N ALA A 284 -18.00 4.88 13.14
CA ALA A 284 -17.29 4.11 14.16
C ALA A 284 -15.92 4.72 14.52
N LEU A 285 -15.16 5.20 13.53
CA LEU A 285 -13.86 5.84 13.76
C LEU A 285 -14.01 7.18 14.47
N SER A 286 -14.99 8.00 14.07
CA SER A 286 -15.31 9.28 14.72
C SER A 286 -15.73 9.08 16.18
N GLU A 287 -16.59 8.11 16.46
CA GLU A 287 -17.01 7.76 17.83
C GLU A 287 -15.82 7.29 18.68
N THR A 288 -15.00 6.39 18.14
CA THR A 288 -13.84 5.83 18.86
C THR A 288 -12.80 6.92 19.18
N ILE A 289 -12.54 7.85 18.26
CA ILE A 289 -11.64 8.99 18.48
C ILE A 289 -12.23 9.94 19.53
N SER A 290 -13.53 10.24 19.42
CA SER A 290 -14.23 11.10 20.38
C SER A 290 -14.14 10.56 21.80
N ASP A 291 -14.24 9.24 21.98
CA ASP A 291 -14.05 8.58 23.29
C ASP A 291 -12.65 8.79 23.86
N GLN A 292 -11.60 8.66 23.05
CA GLN A 292 -10.23 8.91 23.50
C GLN A 292 -10.01 10.36 23.92
N ILE A 293 -10.54 11.30 23.13
CA ILE A 293 -10.45 12.73 23.43
C ILE A 293 -11.22 13.05 24.73
N ARG A 294 -12.41 12.47 24.92
CA ARG A 294 -13.19 12.60 26.18
C ARG A 294 -12.46 12.01 27.38
N ALA A 295 -11.69 10.94 27.18
CA ALA A 295 -10.83 10.35 28.19
C ALA A 295 -9.54 11.15 28.47
N GLY A 296 -9.34 12.28 27.76
CA GLY A 296 -8.20 13.18 27.95
C GLY A 296 -6.92 12.75 27.21
N ARG A 297 -7.01 11.79 26.29
CA ARG A 297 -5.88 11.38 25.45
C ARG A 297 -5.75 12.29 24.24
N SER A 298 -4.52 12.61 23.90
CA SER A 298 -4.18 13.29 22.65
C SER A 298 -4.09 12.29 21.50
N VAL A 299 -4.82 12.57 20.42
CA VAL A 299 -4.90 11.71 19.23
C VAL A 299 -4.52 12.54 18.01
N ALA A 300 -3.66 11.99 17.15
CA ALA A 300 -3.34 12.59 15.86
C ALA A 300 -3.31 11.53 14.75
N PHE A 301 -3.65 11.94 13.54
CA PHE A 301 -3.51 11.10 12.36
C PHE A 301 -2.11 11.17 11.77
N VAL A 302 -1.65 10.06 11.20
CA VAL A 302 -0.51 10.00 10.28
C VAL A 302 -0.98 9.33 9.00
N ALA A 303 -1.12 10.10 7.93
CA ALA A 303 -1.49 9.61 6.61
C ALA A 303 -0.24 9.32 5.80
N GLY A 304 0.01 8.03 5.50
CA GLY A 304 1.04 7.61 4.56
C GLY A 304 0.46 7.57 3.16
N VAL A 305 0.63 8.63 2.38
CA VAL A 305 -0.02 8.84 1.08
C VAL A 305 0.87 9.53 0.05
N ASP A 306 0.83 9.06 -1.18
CA ASP A 306 1.44 9.74 -2.33
C ASP A 306 0.37 10.45 -3.19
N MET A 307 0.83 11.35 -4.07
CA MET A 307 -0.02 12.16 -4.95
C MET A 307 -0.13 11.50 -6.35
N ALA A 308 0.11 12.25 -7.43
CA ALA A 308 -0.02 11.73 -8.79
C ALA A 308 1.02 10.66 -9.14
N HIS A 309 0.53 9.55 -9.71
CA HIS A 309 1.31 8.47 -10.30
C HIS A 309 1.18 8.52 -11.82
N VAL A 310 2.14 9.16 -12.48
CA VAL A 310 2.12 9.39 -13.92
C VAL A 310 3.32 8.78 -14.64
N GLY A 311 3.11 8.38 -15.88
CA GLY A 311 4.14 7.85 -16.78
C GLY A 311 3.96 6.36 -17.10
N ARG A 312 4.88 5.85 -17.92
CA ARG A 312 4.76 4.50 -18.51
C ARG A 312 4.66 3.38 -17.48
N ALA A 313 5.30 3.54 -16.33
CA ALA A 313 5.22 2.58 -15.23
C ALA A 313 3.79 2.46 -14.64
N PHE A 314 2.95 3.48 -14.83
CA PHE A 314 1.57 3.55 -14.34
C PHE A 314 0.54 3.40 -15.46
N GLY A 315 0.98 2.96 -16.64
CA GLY A 315 0.12 2.67 -17.80
C GLY A 315 -0.07 3.82 -18.78
N ASP A 316 0.58 4.98 -18.57
CA ASP A 316 0.38 6.13 -19.44
C ASP A 316 1.15 6.01 -20.77
N SER A 317 0.47 6.30 -21.87
CA SER A 317 1.08 6.50 -23.18
C SER A 317 1.45 7.98 -23.36
N GLY A 318 2.74 8.29 -23.40
CA GLY A 318 3.19 9.67 -23.60
C GLY A 318 4.64 9.91 -23.16
N SER A 319 5.08 11.16 -23.31
CA SER A 319 6.34 11.68 -22.79
C SER A 319 6.07 12.59 -21.60
N LEU A 320 6.88 12.50 -20.55
CA LEU A 320 6.85 13.41 -19.41
C LEU A 320 7.51 14.75 -19.79
N THR A 321 6.84 15.55 -20.62
CA THR A 321 7.36 16.89 -21.01
C THR A 321 7.34 17.84 -19.82
N ALA A 322 8.15 18.91 -19.89
CA ALA A 322 8.16 19.92 -18.85
C ALA A 322 6.78 20.58 -18.65
N GLU A 323 6.03 20.82 -19.74
CA GLU A 323 4.68 21.38 -19.60
C GLU A 323 3.73 20.41 -18.91
N PHE A 324 3.76 19.11 -19.26
CA PHE A 324 2.91 18.11 -18.62
C PHE A 324 3.25 17.97 -17.12
N MET A 325 4.54 17.92 -16.77
CA MET A 325 4.94 17.84 -15.36
C MET A 325 4.56 19.10 -14.57
N GLN A 326 4.53 20.27 -15.22
CA GLN A 326 4.02 21.49 -14.59
C GLN A 326 2.50 21.40 -14.35
N GLN A 327 1.73 20.87 -15.29
CA GLN A 327 0.29 20.63 -15.10
C GLN A 327 0.03 19.65 -13.95
N VAL A 328 0.78 18.54 -13.88
CA VAL A 328 0.67 17.57 -12.78
C VAL A 328 0.96 18.25 -11.44
N LYS A 329 2.02 19.06 -11.37
CA LYS A 329 2.38 19.81 -10.16
C LYS A 329 1.27 20.79 -9.74
N ASP A 330 0.71 21.55 -10.68
CA ASP A 330 -0.34 22.53 -10.38
C ASP A 330 -1.60 21.83 -9.84
N ARG A 331 -1.95 20.68 -10.43
CA ARG A 331 -3.03 19.83 -9.94
C ARG A 331 -2.73 19.24 -8.56
N ASP A 332 -1.54 18.74 -8.29
CA ASP A 332 -1.18 18.26 -6.95
C ASP A 332 -1.23 19.38 -5.90
N HIS A 333 -0.89 20.62 -6.26
CA HIS A 333 -1.07 21.77 -5.37
C HIS A 333 -2.54 22.06 -5.08
N GLU A 334 -3.44 21.91 -6.05
CA GLU A 334 -4.89 22.04 -5.82
C GLU A 334 -5.42 20.94 -4.88
N TYR A 335 -4.97 19.69 -5.07
CA TYR A 335 -5.28 18.59 -4.16
C TYR A 335 -4.83 18.90 -2.72
N LEU A 336 -3.58 19.31 -2.55
CA LEU A 336 -3.03 19.65 -1.23
C LEU A 336 -3.75 20.85 -0.58
N ARG A 337 -4.24 21.82 -1.37
CA ARG A 337 -5.09 22.91 -0.84
C ARG A 337 -6.43 22.38 -0.37
N ALA A 338 -7.05 21.45 -1.10
CA ALA A 338 -8.30 20.82 -0.66
C ALA A 338 -8.10 20.04 0.65
N VAL A 339 -6.98 19.30 0.79
CA VAL A 339 -6.58 18.67 2.06
C VAL A 339 -6.41 19.71 3.17
N SER A 340 -5.64 20.78 2.92
CA SER A 340 -5.34 21.80 3.94
C SER A 340 -6.58 22.57 4.39
N ASN A 341 -7.56 22.75 3.50
CA ASN A 341 -8.84 23.38 3.78
C ASN A 341 -9.88 22.40 4.35
N GLN A 342 -9.52 21.13 4.56
CA GLN A 342 -10.41 20.08 5.07
C GLN A 342 -11.69 19.96 4.23
N SER A 343 -11.57 20.06 2.90
CA SER A 343 -12.75 20.01 2.02
C SER A 343 -12.86 18.66 1.31
N LYS A 344 -13.63 17.74 1.89
CA LYS A 344 -13.96 16.45 1.25
C LYS A 344 -14.63 16.62 -0.11
N ARG A 345 -15.49 17.64 -0.25
CA ARG A 345 -16.12 18.01 -1.53
C ARG A 345 -15.09 18.38 -2.58
N SER A 346 -14.14 19.28 -2.26
CA SER A 346 -13.11 19.67 -3.22
C SER A 346 -12.17 18.51 -3.56
N LEU A 347 -11.88 17.60 -2.62
CA LEU A 347 -11.13 16.38 -2.93
C LEU A 347 -11.88 15.48 -3.91
N TRP A 348 -13.18 15.26 -3.70
CA TRP A 348 -14.01 14.46 -4.59
C TRP A 348 -14.05 15.06 -6.00
N GLU A 349 -14.45 16.33 -6.11
CA GLU A 349 -14.53 17.06 -7.39
C GLU A 349 -13.17 17.06 -8.11
N HIS A 350 -12.06 17.14 -7.36
CA HIS A 350 -10.71 17.09 -7.91
C HIS A 350 -10.41 15.76 -8.60
N ILE A 351 -10.77 14.63 -8.00
CA ILE A 351 -10.55 13.29 -8.58
C ILE A 351 -11.55 12.98 -9.69
N GLU A 352 -12.81 13.36 -9.50
CA GLU A 352 -13.87 13.17 -10.48
C GLU A 352 -13.58 13.95 -11.78
N SER A 353 -13.00 15.16 -11.68
CA SER A 353 -12.72 16.02 -12.84
C SER A 353 -11.79 15.40 -13.89
N ASP A 354 -10.94 14.44 -13.49
CA ASP A 354 -10.06 13.70 -14.41
C ASP A 354 -10.24 12.18 -14.32
N VAL A 355 -11.32 11.71 -13.68
CA VAL A 355 -11.65 10.28 -13.50
C VAL A 355 -10.47 9.49 -12.91
N ASP A 356 -9.79 10.07 -11.93
CA ASP A 356 -8.57 9.52 -11.32
C ASP A 356 -7.48 9.15 -12.34
N ALA A 357 -7.33 9.94 -13.42
CA ALA A 357 -6.30 9.71 -14.43
C ALA A 357 -4.89 9.72 -13.83
N ARG A 358 -4.70 10.44 -12.73
CA ARG A 358 -3.43 10.56 -11.99
C ARG A 358 -3.24 9.48 -10.91
N ARG A 359 -4.21 8.58 -10.69
CA ARG A 359 -4.09 7.42 -9.78
C ARG A 359 -3.60 7.84 -8.40
N ILE A 360 -4.28 8.79 -7.79
CA ILE A 360 -3.85 9.35 -6.50
C ILE A 360 -4.18 8.33 -5.41
N CYS A 361 -3.21 7.48 -5.06
CA CYS A 361 -3.38 6.43 -4.07
C CYS A 361 -3.80 6.97 -2.69
N GLY A 362 -3.43 8.21 -2.39
CA GLY A 362 -3.78 8.92 -1.17
C GLY A 362 -5.24 9.35 -1.03
N PHE A 363 -6.01 9.36 -2.12
CA PHE A 363 -7.34 9.93 -2.13
C PHE A 363 -8.32 9.28 -1.13
N PRO A 364 -8.51 7.95 -1.13
CA PRO A 364 -9.41 7.31 -0.17
C PRO A 364 -9.03 7.59 1.29
N THR A 365 -7.73 7.53 1.59
CA THR A 365 -7.17 7.82 2.92
C THR A 365 -7.47 9.24 3.35
N MET A 366 -7.14 10.23 2.52
CA MET A 366 -7.34 11.64 2.88
C MET A 366 -8.82 12.03 2.95
N TYR A 367 -9.65 11.46 2.07
CA TYR A 367 -11.08 11.66 2.12
C TYR A 367 -11.64 11.17 3.46
N THR A 368 -11.31 9.93 3.85
CA THR A 368 -11.77 9.31 5.11
C THR A 368 -11.30 10.12 6.33
N ILE A 369 -10.04 10.57 6.35
CA ILE A 369 -9.52 11.36 7.48
C ILE A 369 -10.29 12.68 7.61
N ILE A 370 -10.51 13.41 6.52
CA ILE A 370 -11.21 14.70 6.56
C ILE A 370 -12.66 14.50 7.00
N ASP A 371 -13.33 13.48 6.49
CA ASP A 371 -14.72 13.17 6.84
C ASP A 371 -14.91 12.85 8.33
N VAL A 372 -13.91 12.23 8.96
CA VAL A 372 -13.92 11.91 10.40
C VAL A 372 -13.52 13.10 11.28
N LEU A 373 -12.86 14.11 10.70
CA LEU A 373 -12.48 15.34 11.40
C LEU A 373 -13.59 16.41 11.38
N ASP A 374 -14.52 16.32 10.42
CA ASP A 374 -15.75 17.13 10.34
C ASP A 374 -16.72 16.79 11.50
#